data_AF-A0A2G5T544-F1
#
_entry.id   AF-A0A2G5T544-F1
#
_cell.length_a   1.000
_cell.length_b   1.000
_cell.length_c   1.000
_cell.angle_alpha   90.00
_cell.angle_beta   90.00
_cell.angle_gamma   90.00
#
_symmetry.space_group_name_H-M   'P 1'
#
loop_
_entity.id
_entity.type
_entity.pdbx_description
1 polymer ?
#
loop_
_entity_poly.entity_id
_entity_poly.type
_entity_poly.pdbx_seq_one_letter_code
_entity_poly.pdbx_strand_id
1 'polypeptide(L)'
;MFVWFFFSFLILGKFLAKVALNLAVKNTQDYDTLLELIFVYDGGDVKNCQMVGRLSNFLKKKKTSSFNNITIVNFYEVDSPSYLIGNDWSKVSVFSKYKAILTSRNQQTTGELFDASDRGAAYTWICSDCNNFYWTILKFHKSTTTISKAYIELRSLSPTHNTSTLLNYSVSTTLERNFPQLIPSRMFTMINHHSGIAVTLDTSVTKSSTQKWLKPFDGRRGVIFSPSIWDSKTSPSFSFQFEDDDQKFMFGVNVNDVRIATAGDSLTIKTGPTASNNFSYKEFVSDHTEFRTRRESKGNFMQISYEGWDRRSMAIVSFDMKKINCGNAYDLFRLFFFLLFWLCYK
;
A
#
# COMPACT_ATOMS: atom_id res chain seq x y z
N MET A 1 -14.53 -35.04 22.39
CA MET A 1 -15.15 -33.72 22.16
C MET A 1 -14.54 -33.20 20.87
N PHE A 2 -15.28 -33.27 19.75
CA PHE A 2 -14.78 -32.83 18.44
C PHE A 2 -15.04 -31.32 18.32
N VAL A 3 -14.00 -30.53 18.09
CA VAL A 3 -14.12 -29.07 17.95
C VAL A 3 -14.18 -28.77 16.47
N TRP A 4 -15.40 -28.67 15.94
CA TRP A 4 -15.61 -28.33 14.54
C TRP A 4 -15.37 -26.83 14.31
N PHE A 5 -14.47 -26.49 13.38
CA PHE A 5 -14.33 -25.11 12.91
C PHE A 5 -15.30 -24.85 11.74
N PHE A 6 -16.29 -24.01 12.00
CA PHE A 6 -17.24 -23.52 11.00
C PHE A 6 -16.88 -22.11 10.59
N PHE A 7 -16.62 -21.90 9.30
CA PHE A 7 -16.52 -20.57 8.72
C PHE A 7 -17.73 -20.35 7.81
N SER A 8 -18.56 -19.35 8.12
CA SER A 8 -19.65 -18.92 7.27
C SER A 8 -19.34 -17.53 6.73
N PHE A 9 -19.36 -17.39 5.41
CA PHE A 9 -19.30 -16.09 4.76
C PHE A 9 -20.72 -15.66 4.44
N LEU A 10 -21.13 -14.49 4.95
CA LEU A 10 -22.45 -13.91 4.73
C LEU A 10 -22.30 -12.51 4.15
N ILE A 11 -22.95 -12.25 3.02
CA ILE A 11 -23.13 -10.90 2.50
C ILE A 11 -24.46 -10.37 3.01
N LEU A 12 -24.38 -9.40 3.91
CA LEU A 12 -25.53 -8.67 4.44
C LEU A 12 -26.00 -7.64 3.39
N GLY A 13 -27.30 -7.63 3.07
CA GLY A 13 -27.93 -6.48 2.43
C GLY A 13 -28.69 -6.69 1.11
N LYS A 14 -28.67 -7.87 0.45
CA LYS A 14 -29.54 -8.14 -0.71
C LYS A 14 -29.91 -9.61 -0.84
N PHE A 15 -31.19 -9.89 -1.11
CA PHE A 15 -31.75 -11.25 -1.30
C PHE A 15 -31.17 -12.00 -2.52
N LEU A 16 -30.49 -11.28 -3.42
CA LEU A 16 -29.81 -11.81 -4.61
C LEU A 16 -28.27 -11.70 -4.55
N ALA A 17 -27.70 -11.31 -3.40
CA ALA A 17 -26.25 -11.25 -3.26
C ALA A 17 -25.65 -12.66 -3.38
N LYS A 18 -24.45 -12.76 -3.94
CA LYS A 18 -23.70 -14.02 -4.06
C LYS A 18 -22.30 -13.83 -3.51
N VAL A 19 -21.76 -14.87 -2.88
CA VAL A 19 -20.40 -14.91 -2.37
C VAL A 19 -19.49 -15.48 -3.46
N ALA A 20 -18.46 -14.73 -3.82
CA ALA A 20 -17.37 -15.18 -4.68
C ALA A 20 -16.16 -15.56 -3.82
N LEU A 21 -15.85 -16.85 -3.76
CA LEU A 21 -14.70 -17.38 -3.05
C LEU A 21 -13.47 -17.34 -3.94
N ASN A 22 -12.39 -16.77 -3.42
CA ASN A 22 -11.10 -16.71 -4.09
C ASN A 22 -10.00 -17.19 -3.16
N LEU A 23 -9.18 -18.08 -3.69
CA LEU A 23 -8.02 -18.62 -2.99
C LEU A 23 -6.84 -17.68 -3.15
N ALA A 24 -6.17 -17.39 -2.03
CA ALA A 24 -4.90 -16.71 -1.96
C ALA A 24 -3.87 -17.72 -1.46
N VAL A 25 -2.95 -18.14 -2.34
CA VAL A 25 -1.87 -19.07 -1.99
C VAL A 25 -0.57 -18.27 -1.92
N LYS A 26 0.32 -18.68 -1.01
CA LYS A 26 1.68 -18.14 -0.97
C LYS A 26 2.39 -18.50 -2.27
N ASN A 27 3.16 -17.56 -2.85
CA ASN A 27 3.80 -17.66 -4.17
C ASN A 27 4.68 -18.91 -4.44
N THR A 28 4.82 -19.84 -3.49
CA THR A 28 5.64 -21.05 -3.57
C THR A 28 4.84 -22.35 -3.64
N GLN A 29 3.51 -22.31 -3.63
CA GLN A 29 2.67 -23.51 -3.76
C GLN A 29 1.64 -23.32 -4.88
N ASP A 30 1.78 -24.12 -5.95
CA ASP A 30 0.82 -24.10 -7.06
C ASP A 30 -0.50 -24.78 -6.71
N TYR A 31 -0.51 -25.62 -5.66
CA TYR A 31 -1.67 -26.36 -5.23
C TYR A 31 -1.62 -26.71 -3.74
N ASP A 32 -2.68 -26.37 -3.01
CA ASP A 32 -2.88 -26.79 -1.63
C ASP A 32 -3.78 -28.04 -1.62
N THR A 33 -3.16 -29.20 -1.39
CA THR A 33 -3.85 -30.49 -1.38
C THR A 33 -4.83 -30.64 -0.21
N LEU A 34 -4.63 -29.87 0.87
CA LEU A 34 -5.47 -29.93 2.07
C LEU A 34 -6.87 -29.36 1.81
N LEU A 35 -7.06 -28.60 0.72
CA LEU A 35 -8.37 -28.11 0.28
C LEU A 35 -9.33 -29.25 -0.11
N GLU A 36 -8.84 -30.46 -0.38
CA GLU A 36 -9.69 -31.65 -0.58
C GLU A 36 -10.35 -32.12 0.73
N LEU A 37 -9.77 -31.80 1.89
CA LEU A 37 -10.30 -32.18 3.20
C LEU A 37 -11.37 -31.20 3.72
N ILE A 38 -11.55 -30.08 3.02
CA ILE A 38 -12.48 -29.01 3.39
C ILE A 38 -13.75 -29.13 2.53
N PHE A 39 -14.91 -29.02 3.17
CA PHE A 39 -16.22 -29.20 2.55
C PHE A 39 -16.93 -27.87 2.38
N VAL A 40 -17.66 -27.73 1.27
CA VAL A 40 -18.41 -26.53 0.93
C VAL A 40 -19.89 -26.84 0.87
N TYR A 41 -20.68 -26.01 1.55
CA TYR A 41 -22.14 -26.02 1.56
C TYR A 41 -22.61 -24.70 0.96
N ASP A 42 -23.43 -24.78 -0.10
CA ASP A 42 -23.96 -23.60 -0.79
C ASP A 42 -25.20 -23.10 -0.05
N GLY A 43 -24.93 -22.48 1.11
CA GLY A 43 -25.93 -22.01 2.06
C GLY A 43 -25.31 -21.78 3.44
N GLY A 44 -26.08 -21.15 4.34
CA GLY A 44 -25.60 -20.77 5.68
C GLY A 44 -25.63 -21.89 6.72
N ASP A 45 -26.47 -22.91 6.53
CA ASP A 45 -26.72 -23.96 7.52
C ASP A 45 -26.40 -25.36 6.97
N VAL A 46 -25.45 -26.04 7.61
CA VAL A 46 -25.04 -27.40 7.23
C VAL A 46 -26.12 -28.46 7.43
N LYS A 47 -27.15 -28.18 8.26
CA LYS A 47 -28.27 -29.11 8.49
C LYS A 47 -29.28 -29.10 7.35
N ASN A 48 -29.49 -27.92 6.75
CA ASN A 48 -30.56 -27.68 5.78
C ASN A 48 -30.06 -27.44 4.36
N CYS A 49 -28.75 -27.24 4.17
CA CYS A 49 -28.15 -26.98 2.86
C CYS A 49 -27.37 -28.19 2.35
N GLN A 50 -27.40 -28.40 1.03
CA GLN A 50 -26.67 -29.50 0.39
C GLN A 50 -25.17 -29.19 0.32
N MET A 51 -24.35 -30.18 0.66
CA MET A 51 -22.92 -30.15 0.36
C MET A 51 -22.73 -30.12 -1.16
N VAL A 52 -22.05 -29.09 -1.66
CA VAL A 52 -21.80 -28.92 -3.11
C VAL A 52 -20.47 -29.51 -3.57
N GLY A 53 -19.56 -29.83 -2.65
CA GLY A 53 -18.28 -30.45 -3.00
C GLY A 53 -17.18 -30.20 -1.98
N ARG A 54 -15.98 -30.70 -2.30
CA ARG A 54 -14.75 -30.28 -1.64
C ARG A 54 -14.34 -28.88 -2.09
N LEU A 55 -13.65 -28.13 -1.25
CA LEU A 55 -13.26 -26.74 -1.53
C LEU A 55 -12.38 -26.63 -2.77
N SER A 56 -11.43 -27.55 -2.95
CA SER A 56 -10.61 -27.64 -4.17
C SER A 56 -11.45 -27.74 -5.44
N ASN A 57 -12.46 -28.62 -5.46
CA ASN A 57 -13.33 -28.87 -6.60
C ASN A 57 -14.30 -27.71 -6.83
N PHE A 58 -14.81 -27.11 -5.76
CA PHE A 58 -15.61 -25.89 -5.83
C PHE A 58 -14.79 -24.78 -6.50
N LEU A 59 -13.60 -24.46 -6.00
CA LEU A 59 -12.74 -23.41 -6.56
C LEU A 59 -12.33 -23.64 -8.03
N LYS A 60 -12.27 -24.90 -8.49
CA LYS A 60 -12.02 -25.25 -9.89
C LYS A 60 -13.26 -25.08 -10.78
N LYS A 61 -14.43 -25.55 -10.33
CA LYS A 61 -15.64 -25.65 -11.17
C LYS A 61 -16.63 -24.49 -10.98
N LYS A 62 -16.76 -23.98 -9.76
CA LYS A 62 -17.76 -23.00 -9.34
C LYS A 62 -17.20 -22.14 -8.21
N LYS A 63 -16.78 -20.91 -8.50
CA LYS A 63 -16.20 -20.00 -7.49
C LYS A 63 -17.24 -19.16 -6.75
N THR A 64 -18.51 -19.26 -7.14
CA THR A 64 -19.58 -18.40 -6.65
C THR A 64 -20.69 -19.24 -6.03
N SER A 65 -21.26 -18.77 -4.91
CA SER A 65 -22.44 -19.37 -4.31
C SER A 65 -23.71 -19.07 -5.13
N SER A 66 -24.76 -19.83 -4.90
CA SER A 66 -26.09 -19.59 -5.43
C SER A 66 -26.84 -18.54 -4.61
N PHE A 67 -26.54 -18.47 -3.31
CA PHE A 67 -27.15 -17.57 -2.33
C PHE A 67 -26.16 -16.57 -1.74
N ASN A 68 -26.60 -15.72 -0.82
CA ASN A 68 -25.78 -14.69 -0.18
C ASN A 68 -24.85 -15.22 0.92
N ASN A 69 -24.83 -16.54 1.12
CA ASN A 69 -23.96 -17.20 2.07
C ASN A 69 -23.35 -18.48 1.50
N ILE A 70 -22.22 -18.87 2.09
CA ILE A 70 -21.53 -20.12 1.83
C ILE A 70 -20.87 -20.56 3.14
N THR A 71 -21.03 -21.83 3.47
CA THR A 71 -20.46 -22.41 4.68
C THR A 71 -19.37 -23.39 4.31
N ILE A 72 -18.23 -23.24 5.00
CA ILE A 72 -17.03 -24.03 4.79
C ILE A 72 -16.73 -24.76 6.09
N VAL A 73 -16.56 -26.07 5.98
CA VAL A 73 -16.40 -26.95 7.14
C VAL A 73 -15.14 -27.76 7.00
N ASN A 74 -14.31 -27.72 8.04
CA ASN A 74 -13.16 -28.59 8.19
C ASN A 74 -13.45 -29.62 9.29
N PHE A 75 -13.75 -30.85 8.89
CA PHE A 75 -14.03 -31.94 9.83
C PHE A 75 -12.75 -32.62 10.35
N TYR A 76 -11.58 -32.27 9.82
CA TYR A 76 -10.35 -32.99 10.13
C TYR A 76 -9.37 -32.17 10.97
N GLU A 77 -9.77 -30.96 11.40
CA GLU A 77 -8.92 -30.04 12.18
C GLU A 77 -7.54 -29.80 11.52
N VAL A 78 -7.48 -29.90 10.18
CA VAL A 78 -6.24 -29.71 9.42
C VAL A 78 -6.11 -28.26 8.96
N ASP A 79 -5.05 -27.58 9.38
CA ASP A 79 -4.78 -26.22 8.95
C ASP A 79 -4.25 -26.16 7.51
N SER A 80 -4.92 -25.36 6.67
CA SER A 80 -4.47 -25.05 5.32
C SER A 80 -3.53 -23.83 5.36
N PRO A 81 -2.38 -23.86 4.67
CA PRO A 81 -1.52 -22.68 4.53
C PRO A 81 -2.12 -21.60 3.61
N SER A 82 -3.21 -21.91 2.90
CA SER A 82 -3.89 -21.00 2.00
C SER A 82 -4.90 -20.13 2.72
N TYR A 83 -5.11 -18.94 2.19
CA TYR A 83 -6.15 -18.03 2.65
C TYR A 83 -7.31 -18.05 1.68
N LEU A 84 -8.52 -17.94 2.22
CA LEU A 84 -9.72 -17.78 1.43
C LEU A 84 -10.32 -16.40 1.69
N ILE A 85 -10.64 -15.69 0.62
CA ILE A 85 -11.39 -14.44 0.70
C ILE A 85 -12.75 -14.62 0.02
N GLY A 86 -13.81 -14.38 0.79
CA GLY A 86 -15.17 -14.25 0.28
C GLY A 86 -15.45 -12.80 -0.07
N ASN A 87 -15.91 -12.55 -1.29
CA ASN A 87 -16.33 -11.23 -1.74
C ASN A 87 -17.79 -11.21 -2.18
N ASP A 88 -18.43 -10.05 -2.15
CA ASP A 88 -19.67 -9.84 -2.89
C ASP A 88 -19.35 -9.98 -4.39
N TRP A 89 -19.98 -10.98 -5.03
CA TRP A 89 -19.82 -11.26 -6.45
C TRP A 89 -20.03 -10.02 -7.31
N SER A 90 -21.04 -9.20 -7.01
CA SER A 90 -21.36 -8.01 -7.80
C SER A 90 -20.25 -6.94 -7.76
N LYS A 91 -19.39 -6.98 -6.75
CA LYS A 91 -18.25 -6.07 -6.59
C LYS A 91 -16.97 -6.57 -7.25
N VAL A 92 -16.87 -7.87 -7.52
CA VAL A 92 -15.70 -8.45 -8.21
C VAL A 92 -15.97 -8.79 -9.67
N SER A 93 -17.23 -9.05 -10.06
CA SER A 93 -17.62 -9.41 -11.42
C SER A 93 -17.50 -8.26 -12.44
N VAL A 94 -17.30 -7.04 -11.96
CA VAL A 94 -17.08 -5.85 -12.79
C VAL A 94 -15.70 -5.82 -13.43
N PHE A 95 -14.71 -6.51 -12.82
CA PHE A 95 -13.35 -6.59 -13.34
C PHE A 95 -13.24 -7.69 -14.41
N SER A 96 -12.29 -7.55 -15.33
CA SER A 96 -11.97 -8.63 -16.28
C SER A 96 -11.44 -9.87 -15.57
N LYS A 97 -10.76 -9.65 -14.45
CA LYS A 97 -10.12 -10.67 -13.62
C LYS A 97 -10.04 -10.18 -12.18
N TYR A 98 -10.23 -11.10 -11.25
CA TYR A 98 -9.95 -10.89 -9.83
C TYR A 98 -9.05 -12.03 -9.32
N LYS A 99 -7.97 -11.68 -8.61
CA LYS A 99 -7.07 -12.65 -7.96
C LYS A 99 -6.69 -12.15 -6.56
N ALA A 100 -6.62 -13.06 -5.61
CA ALA A 100 -6.04 -12.80 -4.30
C ALA A 100 -4.60 -13.33 -4.25
N ILE A 101 -3.70 -12.59 -3.61
CA ILE A 101 -2.28 -12.92 -3.50
C ILE A 101 -1.92 -12.89 -2.02
N LEU A 102 -1.37 -14.00 -1.51
CA LEU A 102 -0.98 -14.13 -0.12
C LEU A 102 0.53 -13.95 0.03
N THR A 103 0.92 -13.15 1.03
CA THR A 103 2.29 -13.05 1.50
C THR A 103 2.32 -13.13 3.03
N SER A 104 3.52 -13.18 3.60
CA SER A 104 3.75 -13.18 5.05
C SER A 104 4.84 -12.19 5.40
N ARG A 105 5.05 -11.89 6.67
CA ARG A 105 6.11 -11.03 7.19
C ARG A 105 7.48 -11.50 6.70
N ASN A 106 8.40 -10.55 6.47
CA ASN A 106 9.77 -10.82 6.02
C ASN A 106 9.81 -11.61 4.70
N GLN A 107 8.92 -11.27 3.78
CA GLN A 107 8.92 -11.82 2.43
C GLN A 107 8.99 -10.69 1.41
N GLN A 108 9.69 -10.98 0.32
CA GLN A 108 9.56 -10.21 -0.90
C GLN A 108 8.67 -10.99 -1.85
N THR A 109 7.67 -10.32 -2.40
CA THR A 109 6.74 -10.91 -3.36
C THR A 109 6.82 -10.11 -4.65
N THR A 110 7.33 -10.77 -5.69
CA THR A 110 7.41 -10.23 -7.04
C THR A 110 6.39 -10.92 -7.92
N GLY A 111 5.80 -10.18 -8.86
CA GLY A 111 4.91 -10.75 -9.85
C GLY A 111 4.81 -9.90 -11.11
N GLU A 112 4.40 -10.54 -12.19
CA GLU A 112 3.95 -9.86 -13.40
C GLU A 112 2.42 -9.94 -13.45
N LEU A 113 1.79 -8.78 -13.54
CA LEU A 113 0.33 -8.65 -13.60
C LEU A 113 -0.03 -8.06 -14.95
N PHE A 114 -1.11 -8.54 -15.56
CA PHE A 114 -1.47 -8.15 -16.91
C PHE A 114 -2.98 -7.95 -17.03
N ASP A 115 -3.34 -6.84 -17.66
CA ASP A 115 -4.70 -6.56 -18.13
C ASP A 115 -4.64 -5.79 -19.46
N ALA A 116 -5.57 -6.08 -20.35
CA ALA A 116 -5.74 -5.37 -21.62
C ALA A 116 -7.15 -4.80 -21.80
N SER A 117 -7.98 -4.83 -20.76
CA SER A 117 -9.42 -4.56 -20.84
C SER A 117 -9.79 -3.19 -20.28
N ASP A 118 -10.92 -2.63 -20.72
CA ASP A 118 -11.45 -1.39 -20.13
C ASP A 118 -11.97 -1.60 -18.70
N ARG A 119 -12.24 -2.86 -18.31
CA ARG A 119 -12.75 -3.23 -16.99
C ARG A 119 -11.65 -3.29 -15.92
N GLY A 120 -10.39 -3.40 -16.32
CA GLY A 120 -9.26 -3.61 -15.43
C GLY A 120 -9.23 -4.98 -14.74
N ALA A 121 -8.05 -5.39 -14.29
CA ALA A 121 -7.85 -6.58 -13.46
C ALA A 121 -7.53 -6.19 -12.02
N ALA A 122 -8.26 -6.76 -11.07
CA ALA A 122 -8.10 -6.50 -9.65
C ALA A 122 -7.28 -7.59 -8.95
N TYR A 123 -6.32 -7.17 -8.14
CA TYR A 123 -5.41 -8.01 -7.37
C TYR A 123 -5.43 -7.59 -5.92
N THR A 124 -6.05 -8.39 -5.05
CA THR A 124 -6.06 -8.14 -3.61
C THR A 124 -4.85 -8.81 -2.97
N TRP A 125 -3.96 -7.99 -2.41
CA TRP A 125 -2.79 -8.42 -1.67
C TRP A 125 -3.15 -8.57 -0.20
N ILE A 126 -2.78 -9.70 0.39
CA ILE A 126 -3.09 -10.07 1.77
C ILE A 126 -1.80 -10.47 2.45
N CYS A 127 -1.49 -9.86 3.59
CA CYS A 127 -0.47 -10.34 4.49
C CYS A 127 -1.11 -11.15 5.63
N SER A 128 -0.60 -12.35 5.91
CA SER A 128 -1.15 -13.19 6.98
C SER A 128 -0.82 -12.68 8.39
N ASP A 129 0.35 -12.06 8.56
CA ASP A 129 0.98 -11.76 9.86
C ASP A 129 1.75 -10.42 9.86
N CYS A 130 1.40 -9.50 8.96
CA CYS A 130 1.95 -8.15 8.91
C CYS A 130 0.89 -7.11 8.53
N ASN A 131 1.16 -5.84 8.86
CA ASN A 131 0.22 -4.73 8.66
C ASN A 131 0.79 -3.65 7.73
N ASN A 132 1.89 -3.92 7.04
CA ASN A 132 2.55 -2.97 6.16
C ASN A 132 3.06 -3.68 4.91
N PHE A 133 2.97 -3.01 3.77
CA PHE A 133 3.70 -3.35 2.57
C PHE A 133 4.59 -2.18 2.15
N TYR A 134 5.83 -2.47 1.80
CA TYR A 134 6.70 -1.54 1.10
C TYR A 134 6.69 -1.92 -0.38
N TRP A 135 6.04 -1.09 -1.18
CA TRP A 135 6.09 -1.24 -2.62
C TRP A 135 7.41 -0.70 -3.13
N THR A 136 8.29 -1.55 -3.63
CA THR A 136 9.66 -1.19 -3.99
C THR A 136 9.88 -1.03 -5.49
N ILE A 137 9.13 -1.77 -6.32
CA ILE A 137 9.26 -1.71 -7.78
C ILE A 137 7.88 -1.69 -8.41
N LEU A 138 7.67 -0.76 -9.32
CA LEU A 138 6.59 -0.76 -10.30
C LEU A 138 7.14 -0.39 -11.67
N LYS A 139 7.05 -1.33 -12.61
CA LYS A 139 7.44 -1.09 -13.99
C LYS A 139 6.30 -1.44 -14.92
N PHE A 140 5.93 -0.53 -15.78
CA PHE A 140 5.02 -0.80 -16.88
C PHE A 140 5.80 -1.44 -18.02
N HIS A 141 5.31 -2.57 -18.53
CA HIS A 141 5.83 -3.14 -19.76
C HIS A 141 5.51 -2.17 -20.90
N LYS A 142 6.52 -1.84 -21.71
CA LYS A 142 6.36 -0.89 -22.83
C LYS A 142 5.49 -1.52 -23.91
N SER A 143 4.23 -1.11 -23.97
CA SER A 143 3.35 -1.30 -25.11
C SER A 143 3.40 -0.04 -25.98
N THR A 144 3.42 -0.16 -27.30
CA THR A 144 3.40 1.03 -28.19
C THR A 144 1.97 1.55 -28.43
N THR A 145 0.94 0.78 -28.12
CA THR A 145 -0.46 1.08 -28.48
C THR A 145 -1.36 1.42 -27.31
N THR A 146 -1.05 0.96 -26.09
CA THR A 146 -1.93 1.14 -24.91
C THR A 146 -1.32 2.01 -23.81
N ILE A 147 -0.08 2.47 -23.99
CA ILE A 147 0.70 3.11 -22.90
C ILE A 147 0.11 4.43 -22.40
N SER A 148 -0.58 5.19 -23.25
CA SER A 148 -1.26 6.43 -22.85
C SER A 148 -2.52 6.20 -22.01
N LYS A 149 -3.07 4.99 -22.06
CA LYS A 149 -4.24 4.56 -21.27
C LYS A 149 -3.85 3.70 -20.06
N ALA A 150 -2.57 3.38 -19.92
CA ALA A 150 -2.07 2.50 -18.87
C ALA A 150 -1.95 3.24 -17.53
N TYR A 151 -2.66 2.75 -16.53
CA TYR A 151 -2.56 3.23 -15.17
C TYR A 151 -2.97 2.14 -14.19
N ILE A 152 -2.65 2.37 -12.93
CA ILE A 152 -3.06 1.52 -11.83
C ILE A 152 -3.66 2.36 -10.72
N GLU A 153 -4.58 1.74 -9.98
CA GLU A 153 -5.23 2.31 -8.81
C GLU A 153 -5.01 1.41 -7.60
N LEU A 154 -4.77 2.01 -6.45
CA LEU A 154 -4.76 1.30 -5.18
C LEU A 154 -5.93 1.74 -4.33
N ARG A 155 -6.63 0.74 -3.80
CA ARG A 155 -7.77 0.90 -2.90
C ARG A 155 -7.50 0.12 -1.62
N SER A 156 -8.08 0.58 -0.53
CA SER A 156 -8.02 -0.12 0.75
C SER A 156 -8.90 -1.37 0.73
N LEU A 157 -8.45 -2.43 1.42
CA LEU A 157 -9.18 -3.69 1.57
C LEU A 157 -9.54 -4.36 0.22
N SER A 158 -10.52 -5.26 0.22
CA SER A 158 -11.01 -5.94 -0.99
C SER A 158 -12.14 -5.15 -1.71
N PRO A 159 -12.42 -5.43 -2.99
CA PRO A 159 -13.46 -4.72 -3.75
C PRO A 159 -14.85 -4.71 -3.10
N THR A 160 -15.18 -5.71 -2.27
CA THR A 160 -16.44 -5.77 -1.52
C THR A 160 -16.67 -4.54 -0.67
N HIS A 161 -15.60 -3.95 -0.13
CA HIS A 161 -15.67 -2.76 0.74
C HIS A 161 -15.96 -1.48 -0.04
N ASN A 162 -15.82 -1.50 -1.37
CA ASN A 162 -16.13 -0.38 -2.27
C ASN A 162 -15.48 0.95 -1.84
N THR A 163 -14.21 0.89 -1.47
CA THR A 163 -13.41 2.03 -1.01
C THR A 163 -12.94 2.88 -2.19
N SER A 164 -12.64 4.15 -1.92
CA SER A 164 -12.10 5.07 -2.93
C SER A 164 -10.64 4.75 -3.27
N THR A 165 -10.21 5.20 -4.44
CA THR A 165 -8.80 5.15 -4.84
C THR A 165 -7.96 6.09 -3.97
N LEU A 166 -6.90 5.55 -3.37
CA LEU A 166 -5.97 6.26 -2.48
C LEU A 166 -4.68 6.67 -3.20
N LEU A 167 -4.19 5.82 -4.09
CA LEU A 167 -3.01 6.09 -4.94
C LEU A 167 -3.33 5.73 -6.37
N ASN A 168 -2.81 6.52 -7.30
CA ASN A 168 -2.85 6.23 -8.72
C ASN A 168 -1.47 6.45 -9.35
N TYR A 169 -1.10 5.58 -10.27
CA TYR A 169 0.15 5.73 -11.02
C TYR A 169 -0.09 5.46 -12.49
N SER A 170 0.35 6.39 -13.32
CA SER A 170 0.39 6.24 -14.77
C SER A 170 1.83 6.08 -15.23
N VAL A 171 2.00 5.71 -16.50
CA VAL A 171 3.33 5.64 -17.11
C VAL A 171 3.98 7.03 -17.11
N SER A 172 5.18 7.13 -16.54
CA SER A 172 5.96 8.36 -16.47
C SER A 172 7.45 8.07 -16.38
N THR A 173 8.29 8.93 -16.96
CA THR A 173 9.76 8.89 -16.82
C THR A 173 10.23 9.11 -15.40
N THR A 174 9.37 9.64 -14.54
CA THR A 174 9.69 9.97 -13.15
C THR A 174 8.98 9.06 -12.15
N LEU A 175 8.34 7.98 -12.63
CA LEU A 175 7.54 7.06 -11.80
C LEU A 175 8.36 6.44 -10.66
N GLU A 176 9.58 6.01 -10.94
CA GLU A 176 10.50 5.37 -9.98
C GLU A 176 10.80 6.25 -8.76
N ARG A 177 10.64 7.58 -8.89
CA ARG A 177 10.85 8.53 -7.78
C ARG A 177 9.82 8.41 -6.65
N ASN A 178 8.68 7.76 -6.92
CA ASN A 178 7.65 7.50 -5.92
C ASN A 178 7.95 6.27 -5.05
N PHE A 179 9.00 5.51 -5.38
CA PHE A 179 9.30 4.23 -4.75
C PHE A 179 10.61 4.28 -3.94
N PRO A 180 10.72 3.50 -2.84
CA PRO A 180 9.65 2.67 -2.28
C PRO A 180 8.46 3.50 -1.78
N GLN A 181 7.25 2.93 -1.67
CA GLN A 181 6.04 3.56 -1.15
C GLN A 181 5.42 2.67 -0.05
N LEU A 182 5.16 3.22 1.13
CA LEU A 182 4.53 2.50 2.24
C LEU A 182 3.01 2.40 2.05
N ILE A 183 2.46 1.21 2.26
CA ILE A 183 1.02 0.93 2.34
C ILE A 183 0.76 0.36 3.74
N PRO A 184 0.22 1.16 4.68
CA PRO A 184 0.04 0.75 6.07
C PRO A 184 -1.26 -0.06 6.25
N SER A 185 -1.31 -1.23 5.61
CA SER A 185 -2.43 -2.16 5.73
C SER A 185 -1.98 -3.62 5.71
N ARG A 186 -2.80 -4.48 6.31
CA ARG A 186 -2.73 -5.93 6.12
C ARG A 186 -3.29 -6.37 4.76
N MET A 187 -4.17 -5.58 4.16
CA MET A 187 -4.84 -5.88 2.90
C MET A 187 -5.09 -4.62 2.07
N PHE A 188 -4.82 -4.71 0.77
CA PHE A 188 -5.21 -3.69 -0.19
C PHE A 188 -5.49 -4.33 -1.55
N THR A 189 -6.17 -3.58 -2.43
CA THR A 189 -6.44 -4.02 -3.80
C THR A 189 -5.76 -3.09 -4.78
N MET A 190 -4.99 -3.69 -5.69
CA MET A 190 -4.43 -3.04 -6.86
C MET A 190 -5.31 -3.34 -8.06
N ILE A 191 -5.72 -2.32 -8.79
CA ILE A 191 -6.47 -2.46 -10.04
C ILE A 191 -5.56 -2.00 -11.17
N ASN A 192 -5.31 -2.88 -12.12
CA ASN A 192 -4.46 -2.63 -13.28
C ASN A 192 -5.32 -2.46 -14.53
N HIS A 193 -5.08 -1.38 -15.27
CA HIS A 193 -5.79 -1.06 -16.51
C HIS A 193 -4.81 -1.00 -17.69
N HIS A 194 -5.13 -1.72 -18.77
CA HIS A 194 -4.46 -1.62 -20.08
C HIS A 194 -2.93 -1.77 -20.08
N SER A 195 -2.38 -2.54 -19.15
CA SER A 195 -0.94 -2.74 -19.08
C SER A 195 -0.53 -4.11 -18.54
N GLY A 196 0.65 -4.55 -18.97
CA GLY A 196 1.47 -5.45 -18.17
C GLY A 196 2.28 -4.62 -17.18
N ILE A 197 2.37 -5.06 -15.93
CA ILE A 197 3.23 -4.48 -14.91
C ILE A 197 4.09 -5.54 -14.23
N ALA A 198 5.33 -5.19 -13.93
CA ALA A 198 6.15 -5.89 -12.95
C ALA A 198 6.05 -5.16 -11.60
N VAL A 199 5.70 -5.89 -10.56
CA VAL A 199 5.49 -5.37 -9.20
C VAL A 199 6.36 -6.13 -8.21
N THR A 200 7.00 -5.40 -7.29
CA THR A 200 7.67 -5.98 -6.12
C THR A 200 7.17 -5.31 -4.85
N LEU A 201 6.64 -6.13 -3.94
CA LEU A 201 6.21 -5.73 -2.61
C LEU A 201 7.08 -6.45 -1.57
N ASP A 202 7.45 -5.72 -0.52
CA ASP A 202 8.27 -6.21 0.57
C ASP A 202 7.54 -6.01 1.90
N THR A 203 7.46 -7.05 2.71
CA THR A 203 6.84 -7.04 4.04
C THR A 203 7.88 -7.22 5.15
N SER A 204 9.17 -7.15 4.81
CA SER A 204 10.23 -7.21 5.79
C SER A 204 10.21 -5.99 6.70
N VAL A 205 10.20 -6.28 7.99
CA VAL A 205 10.35 -5.30 9.07
C VAL A 205 11.82 -5.21 9.48
N THR A 206 12.72 -5.87 8.73
CA THR A 206 14.15 -5.69 8.90
C THR A 206 14.48 -4.23 8.70
N LYS A 207 15.47 -3.73 9.46
CA LYS A 207 15.94 -2.35 9.37
C LYS A 207 16.13 -1.94 7.90
N SER A 208 16.60 -2.83 7.02
CA SER A 208 16.83 -2.57 5.60
C SER A 208 15.66 -1.94 4.83
N SER A 209 14.43 -2.45 4.96
CA SER A 209 13.32 -2.00 4.08
C SER A 209 12.62 -0.77 4.63
N THR A 210 12.45 -0.69 5.95
CA THR A 210 12.08 0.56 6.64
C THR A 210 13.13 1.65 6.40
N GLN A 211 14.43 1.34 6.49
CA GLN A 211 15.50 2.29 6.18
C GLN A 211 15.48 2.73 4.73
N LYS A 212 15.21 1.83 3.76
CA LYS A 212 15.05 2.22 2.35
C LYS A 212 13.86 3.16 2.13
N TRP A 213 12.76 2.98 2.86
CA TRP A 213 11.64 3.92 2.85
C TRP A 213 12.01 5.26 3.48
N LEU A 214 12.77 5.26 4.57
CA LEU A 214 13.15 6.49 5.27
C LEU A 214 14.39 7.19 4.67
N LYS A 215 15.11 6.58 3.73
CA LYS A 215 16.35 7.14 3.16
C LYS A 215 16.04 8.27 2.15
N PRO A 216 16.52 9.50 2.35
CA PRO A 216 16.42 10.56 1.35
C PRO A 216 17.23 10.24 0.09
N PHE A 217 16.75 10.66 -1.07
CA PHE A 217 17.51 10.68 -2.32
C PHE A 217 16.98 11.76 -3.26
N ASP A 218 17.78 12.13 -4.27
CA ASP A 218 17.42 13.23 -5.16
C ASP A 218 16.17 12.93 -6.00
N GLY A 219 15.19 13.83 -5.92
CA GLY A 219 13.91 13.70 -6.60
C GLY A 219 12.91 12.77 -5.92
N ARG A 220 13.23 12.17 -4.77
CA ARG A 220 12.31 11.29 -4.02
C ARG A 220 10.99 12.01 -3.76
N ARG A 221 9.89 11.28 -3.88
CA ARG A 221 8.56 11.75 -3.49
C ARG A 221 7.70 10.59 -3.00
N GLY A 222 6.60 10.89 -2.32
CA GLY A 222 5.68 9.88 -1.85
C GLY A 222 4.51 10.49 -1.10
N VAL A 223 3.63 9.61 -0.62
CA VAL A 223 2.47 10.00 0.19
C VAL A 223 2.45 9.17 1.46
N ILE A 224 2.21 9.82 2.59
CA ILE A 224 2.00 9.21 3.89
C ILE A 224 0.51 9.28 4.19
N PHE A 225 -0.04 8.16 4.62
CA PHE A 225 -1.43 8.03 5.03
C PHE A 225 -1.49 7.61 6.49
N SER A 226 -2.44 8.16 7.25
CA SER A 226 -2.92 7.50 8.45
C SER A 226 -3.34 6.07 8.15
N PRO A 227 -2.90 5.07 8.94
CA PRO A 227 -3.28 3.67 8.72
C PRO A 227 -4.80 3.45 8.74
N SER A 228 -5.54 4.26 9.52
CA SER A 228 -7.01 4.22 9.60
C SER A 228 -7.72 4.43 8.25
N ILE A 229 -7.06 5.08 7.29
CA ILE A 229 -7.57 5.29 5.92
C ILE A 229 -7.54 3.97 5.12
N TRP A 230 -6.53 3.14 5.39
CA TRP A 230 -6.38 1.83 4.75
C TRP A 230 -7.13 0.71 5.47
N ASP A 231 -7.25 0.79 6.79
CA ASP A 231 -8.09 -0.08 7.60
C ASP A 231 -8.66 0.70 8.78
N SER A 232 -9.97 0.95 8.74
CA SER A 232 -10.73 1.67 9.78
C SER A 232 -10.59 1.12 11.20
N LYS A 233 -10.07 -0.11 11.37
CA LYS A 233 -9.85 -0.73 12.69
C LYS A 233 -8.50 -0.38 13.30
N THR A 234 -7.61 0.24 12.53
CA THR A 234 -6.25 0.59 12.96
C THR A 234 -6.18 2.00 13.56
N SER A 235 -5.13 2.25 14.34
CA SER A 235 -4.86 3.61 14.85
C SER A 235 -4.53 4.55 13.70
N PRO A 236 -5.02 5.80 13.71
CA PRO A 236 -4.68 6.79 12.69
C PRO A 236 -3.24 7.32 12.80
N SER A 237 -2.56 7.08 13.92
CA SER A 237 -1.27 7.68 14.24
C SER A 237 -0.13 7.11 13.39
N PHE A 238 0.83 7.97 13.07
CA PHE A 238 2.09 7.59 12.43
C PHE A 238 3.22 8.55 12.83
N SER A 239 4.47 8.12 12.69
CA SER A 239 5.65 8.98 12.87
C SER A 239 6.79 8.45 12.00
N PHE A 240 7.29 9.30 11.10
CA PHE A 240 8.35 8.96 10.17
C PHE A 240 9.42 10.05 10.18
N GLN A 241 10.68 9.64 10.17
CA GLN A 241 11.84 10.52 10.08
C GLN A 241 12.71 10.11 8.90
N PHE A 242 12.87 11.03 7.97
CA PHE A 242 13.74 10.92 6.81
C PHE A 242 15.03 11.68 7.11
N GLU A 243 16.17 11.02 6.99
CA GLU A 243 17.45 11.58 7.44
C GLU A 243 18.63 11.06 6.63
N ASP A 244 19.60 11.95 6.39
CA ASP A 244 20.88 11.63 5.77
C ASP A 244 21.99 12.47 6.42
N ASP A 245 22.92 11.83 7.12
CA ASP A 245 23.97 12.56 7.85
C ASP A 245 24.94 13.32 6.93
N ASP A 246 25.12 12.83 5.70
CA ASP A 246 26.16 13.31 4.78
C ASP A 246 25.62 14.33 3.76
N GLN A 247 24.31 14.38 3.54
CA GLN A 247 23.70 15.12 2.45
C GLN A 247 22.58 16.04 2.92
N LYS A 248 22.58 17.26 2.41
CA LYS A 248 21.49 18.21 2.62
C LYS A 248 20.48 18.12 1.49
N PHE A 249 19.21 18.21 1.85
CA PHE A 249 18.08 18.20 0.95
C PHE A 249 17.21 19.43 1.17
N MET A 250 16.53 19.82 0.11
CA MET A 250 15.35 20.65 0.17
C MET A 250 14.16 19.71 0.33
N PHE A 251 13.50 19.78 1.48
CA PHE A 251 12.32 18.98 1.81
C PHE A 251 11.07 19.81 1.51
N GLY A 252 10.20 19.26 0.66
CA GLY A 252 8.86 19.78 0.39
C GLY A 252 7.82 18.88 1.03
N VAL A 253 6.85 19.49 1.72
CA VAL A 253 5.72 18.80 2.34
C VAL A 253 4.44 19.53 1.97
N ASN A 254 3.45 18.78 1.52
CA ASN A 254 2.12 19.28 1.26
C ASN A 254 1.09 18.48 2.06
N VAL A 255 0.24 19.17 2.79
CA VAL A 255 -0.83 18.54 3.56
C VAL A 255 -2.04 18.40 2.65
N ASN A 256 -2.34 17.16 2.28
CA ASN A 256 -3.41 16.87 1.33
C ASN A 256 -4.78 16.88 2.02
N ASP A 257 -4.86 16.28 3.21
CA ASP A 257 -6.06 16.24 4.03
C ASP A 257 -5.67 16.01 5.50
N VAL A 258 -6.40 16.63 6.43
CA VAL A 258 -6.28 16.42 7.87
C VAL A 258 -7.66 16.52 8.49
N ARG A 259 -7.99 15.55 9.34
CA ARG A 259 -9.21 15.54 10.13
C ARG A 259 -8.86 15.36 11.60
N ILE A 260 -9.23 16.34 12.41
CA ILE A 260 -9.12 16.29 13.87
C ILE A 260 -10.51 15.96 14.41
N ALA A 261 -10.69 14.75 14.94
CA ALA A 261 -11.99 14.33 15.51
C ALA A 261 -12.03 14.51 17.04
N THR A 262 -10.88 14.60 17.69
CA THR A 262 -10.76 14.75 19.14
C THR A 262 -9.75 15.83 19.49
N ALA A 263 -10.03 16.58 20.57
CA ALA A 263 -9.07 17.56 21.09
C ALA A 263 -7.75 16.86 21.48
N GLY A 264 -6.63 17.44 21.07
CA GLY A 264 -5.30 16.86 21.27
C GLY A 264 -4.77 16.04 20.08
N ASP A 265 -5.60 15.74 19.07
CA ASP A 265 -5.06 15.23 17.81
C ASP A 265 -4.21 16.31 17.14
N SER A 266 -3.06 15.94 16.58
CA SER A 266 -2.21 16.90 15.89
C SER A 266 -1.37 16.29 14.78
N LEU A 267 -1.23 17.03 13.67
CA LEU A 267 -0.17 16.80 12.68
C LEU A 267 1.02 17.65 13.08
N THR A 268 2.19 17.03 13.16
CA THR A 268 3.49 17.64 13.43
C THR A 268 4.44 17.42 12.25
N ILE A 269 4.98 18.51 11.71
CA ILE A 269 6.03 18.47 10.69
C ILE A 269 7.24 19.19 11.26
N LYS A 270 8.42 18.56 11.21
CA LYS A 270 9.71 19.14 11.64
C LYS A 270 10.72 18.96 10.54
N THR A 271 11.52 19.99 10.31
CA THR A 271 12.57 19.97 9.29
C THR A 271 13.76 20.81 9.73
N GLY A 272 14.97 20.34 9.47
CA GLY A 272 16.18 21.10 9.81
C GLY A 272 17.48 20.32 9.64
N PRO A 273 18.60 20.89 10.10
CA PRO A 273 19.85 20.17 10.31
C PRO A 273 19.77 19.28 11.56
N THR A 274 20.53 18.18 11.60
CA THR A 274 20.45 17.14 12.63
C THR A 274 20.66 17.67 14.03
N ALA A 275 19.99 17.01 14.98
CA ALA A 275 19.78 17.42 16.35
C ALA A 275 21.09 17.59 17.15
N SER A 276 21.71 18.76 17.05
CA SER A 276 22.48 19.36 18.14
C SER A 276 21.71 20.57 18.67
N ASN A 277 20.64 20.32 19.43
CA ASN A 277 19.87 21.16 20.36
C ASN A 277 19.58 22.65 20.09
N ASN A 278 20.05 23.25 18.99
CA ASN A 278 20.13 24.70 18.78
C ASN A 278 19.66 25.14 17.38
N PHE A 279 18.88 24.32 16.68
CA PHE A 279 18.37 24.69 15.36
C PHE A 279 16.87 24.96 15.36
N SER A 280 16.49 26.03 14.67
CA SER A 280 15.11 26.40 14.39
C SER A 280 14.46 25.35 13.49
N TYR A 281 13.87 24.31 14.09
CA TYR A 281 12.92 23.49 13.35
C TYR A 281 11.64 24.28 13.19
N LYS A 282 11.05 24.23 12.00
CA LYS A 282 9.68 24.72 11.81
C LYS A 282 8.75 23.63 12.29
N GLU A 283 8.18 23.78 13.47
CA GLU A 283 7.11 22.93 13.98
C GLU A 283 5.76 23.50 13.52
N PHE A 284 4.92 22.63 13.01
CA PHE A 284 3.54 22.97 12.69
C PHE A 284 2.66 22.00 13.44
N VAL A 285 1.88 22.48 14.41
CA VAL A 285 0.91 21.69 15.18
C VAL A 285 -0.48 22.20 14.79
N SER A 286 -1.35 21.31 14.32
CA SER A 286 -2.67 21.73 13.87
C SER A 286 -3.72 21.64 14.97
N ASP A 287 -3.73 22.68 15.78
CA ASP A 287 -4.91 23.39 16.21
C ASP A 287 -6.03 23.58 15.18
N HIS A 288 -5.79 24.62 14.38
CA HIS A 288 -6.76 25.41 13.63
C HIS A 288 -6.10 26.09 12.40
N THR A 289 -4.98 25.56 11.87
CA THR A 289 -4.21 26.22 10.78
C THR A 289 -4.69 25.84 9.38
N GLU A 290 -4.67 26.81 8.47
CA GLU A 290 -4.95 26.59 7.05
C GLU A 290 -3.86 25.68 6.42
N PHE A 291 -4.22 24.42 6.20
CA PHE A 291 -3.36 23.35 5.66
C PHE A 291 -2.97 23.53 4.18
N ARG A 292 -3.47 24.58 3.50
CA ARG A 292 -3.38 24.72 2.03
C ARG A 292 -2.04 25.21 1.50
N THR A 293 -1.07 25.49 2.36
CA THR A 293 0.23 26.02 1.92
C THR A 293 1.32 24.95 2.00
N ARG A 294 1.92 24.67 0.84
CA ARG A 294 3.13 23.85 0.71
C ARG A 294 4.22 24.39 1.63
N ARG A 295 4.89 23.49 2.36
CA ARG A 295 5.95 23.80 3.31
C ARG A 295 7.28 23.33 2.73
N GLU A 296 8.27 24.21 2.76
CA GLU A 296 9.61 23.90 2.28
C GLU A 296 10.67 24.32 3.29
N SER A 297 11.72 23.51 3.35
CA SER A 297 12.86 23.73 4.24
C SER A 297 14.13 23.12 3.66
N LYS A 298 15.28 23.58 4.15
CA LYS A 298 16.59 23.01 3.83
C LYS A 298 17.15 22.39 5.09
N GLY A 299 17.67 21.18 4.98
CA GLY A 299 18.17 20.45 6.12
C GLY A 299 18.74 19.11 5.71
N ASN A 300 19.01 18.27 6.68
CA ASN A 300 19.38 16.88 6.46
C ASN A 300 18.41 15.90 7.14
N PHE A 301 17.43 16.42 7.89
CA PHE A 301 16.31 15.64 8.42
C PHE A 301 14.94 16.29 8.13
N MET A 302 13.93 15.43 8.00
CA MET A 302 12.51 15.77 8.00
C MET A 302 11.75 14.72 8.81
N GLN A 303 10.94 15.16 9.78
CA GLN A 303 10.02 14.32 10.52
C GLN A 303 8.58 14.73 10.23
N ILE A 304 7.73 13.75 9.99
CA ILE A 304 6.29 13.93 9.80
C ILE A 304 5.59 12.94 10.73
N SER A 305 4.83 13.44 11.68
CA SER A 305 4.07 12.63 12.63
C SER A 305 2.64 13.12 12.77
N TYR A 306 1.73 12.18 12.93
CA TYR A 306 0.34 12.46 13.26
C TYR A 306 -0.01 11.69 14.52
N GLU A 307 -0.50 12.40 15.52
CA GLU A 307 -1.02 11.84 16.75
C GLU A 307 -2.53 11.94 16.69
N GLY A 308 -3.21 10.81 16.55
CA GLY A 308 -4.67 10.73 16.51
C GLY A 308 -5.20 9.69 17.49
N TRP A 309 -6.20 10.07 18.27
CA TRP A 309 -6.77 9.24 19.34
C TRP A 309 -8.11 8.61 18.95
N ASP A 310 -8.82 9.20 17.98
CA ASP A 310 -10.08 8.68 17.44
C ASP A 310 -9.89 8.13 16.02
N ARG A 311 -10.57 7.03 15.68
CA ARG A 311 -10.45 6.38 14.36
C ARG A 311 -10.97 7.22 13.21
N ARG A 312 -11.81 8.22 13.50
CA ARG A 312 -12.29 9.22 12.54
C ARG A 312 -11.22 10.26 12.23
N SER A 313 -10.22 10.42 13.10
CA SER A 313 -9.08 11.29 12.89
C SER A 313 -8.15 10.71 11.82
N MET A 314 -7.51 11.57 11.03
CA MET A 314 -6.60 11.15 9.98
C MET A 314 -5.74 12.29 9.44
N ALA A 315 -4.64 11.93 8.77
CA ALA A 315 -3.87 12.83 7.93
C ALA A 315 -3.39 12.12 6.65
N ILE A 316 -3.34 12.88 5.55
CA ILE A 316 -2.71 12.50 4.29
C ILE A 316 -1.71 13.59 3.94
N VAL A 317 -0.44 13.23 3.83
CA VAL A 317 0.65 14.17 3.58
C VAL A 317 1.48 13.68 2.40
N SER A 318 1.67 14.52 1.39
CA SER A 318 2.62 14.25 0.31
C SER A 318 3.95 14.96 0.57
N PHE A 319 5.04 14.34 0.13
CA PHE A 319 6.38 14.90 0.31
C PHE A 319 7.22 14.74 -0.95
N ASP A 320 8.21 15.60 -1.10
CA ASP A 320 9.27 15.50 -2.08
C ASP A 320 10.61 16.01 -1.53
N MET A 321 11.69 15.53 -2.14
CA MET A 321 13.05 15.80 -1.69
C MET A 321 13.92 16.10 -2.90
N LYS A 322 14.69 17.17 -2.83
CA LYS A 322 15.69 17.51 -3.84
C LYS A 322 17.04 17.68 -3.19
N LYS A 323 18.05 17.00 -3.70
CA LYS A 323 19.40 17.12 -3.18
C LYS A 323 19.89 18.57 -3.37
N ILE A 324 20.44 19.15 -2.32
CA ILE A 324 21.11 20.45 -2.42
C ILE A 324 22.52 20.15 -2.87
N ASN A 325 22.82 20.43 -4.13
CA ASN A 325 24.20 20.45 -4.59
C ASN A 325 24.89 21.60 -3.87
N CYS A 326 25.66 21.31 -2.82
CA CYS A 326 26.72 22.21 -2.41
C CYS A 326 27.65 22.28 -3.63
N GLY A 327 27.68 23.42 -4.31
CA GLY A 327 28.64 23.66 -5.38
C GLY A 327 30.01 23.25 -4.87
N ASN A 328 30.69 22.36 -5.60
CA ASN A 328 32.02 21.92 -5.22
C ASN A 328 32.86 23.17 -4.97
N ALA A 329 33.55 23.24 -3.83
CA ALA A 329 34.53 24.29 -3.55
C ALA A 329 35.58 24.44 -4.68
N TYR A 330 35.70 23.44 -5.56
CA TYR A 330 36.44 23.47 -6.82
C TYR A 330 35.98 24.54 -7.83
N ASP A 331 34.70 24.90 -7.92
CA ASP A 331 34.24 25.96 -8.84
C ASP A 331 34.57 27.36 -8.29
N LEU A 332 34.52 27.53 -6.97
CA LEU A 332 35.01 28.74 -6.29
C LEU A 332 36.54 28.86 -6.36
N PHE A 333 37.27 27.74 -6.24
CA PHE A 333 38.71 27.72 -6.43
C PHE A 333 39.13 28.01 -7.88
N ARG A 334 38.37 27.54 -8.89
CA ARG A 334 38.60 27.91 -10.29
C ARG A 334 38.39 29.40 -10.52
N LEU A 335 37.32 29.99 -9.98
CA LEU A 335 37.08 31.43 -10.07
C LEU A 335 38.20 32.23 -9.39
N PHE A 336 38.68 31.80 -8.22
CA PHE A 336 39.82 32.42 -7.55
C PHE A 336 41.14 32.26 -8.33
N PHE A 337 41.41 31.09 -8.92
CA PHE A 337 42.61 30.87 -9.75
C PHE A 337 42.60 31.74 -11.02
N PHE A 338 41.45 31.90 -11.67
CA PHE A 338 41.31 32.77 -12.84
C PHE A 338 41.45 34.25 -12.48
N LEU A 339 40.94 34.70 -11.33
CA LEU A 339 41.12 36.07 -10.84
C LEU A 339 42.57 36.37 -10.44
N LEU A 340 43.27 35.43 -9.80
CA LEU A 340 44.69 35.56 -9.45
C LEU A 340 45.58 35.58 -10.70
N PHE A 341 45.31 34.74 -11.70
CA PHE A 341 46.06 34.77 -12.97
C PHE A 341 45.80 36.04 -13.77
N TRP A 342 44.61 36.62 -13.71
CA TRP A 342 44.29 37.87 -14.41
C TRP A 342 44.91 39.10 -13.74
N LEU A 343 45.10 39.08 -12.42
CA LEU A 343 45.80 40.13 -11.67
C LEU A 343 47.33 40.05 -11.80
N CYS A 344 47.90 38.88 -12.12
CA CYS A 344 49.34 38.73 -12.42
C CYS A 344 49.71 39.01 -13.88
N TYR A 345 48.75 39.29 -14.75
CA TYR A 345 48.96 39.58 -16.19
C TYR A 345 48.67 41.04 -16.57
N LYS A 346 48.67 41.96 -15.60
CA LYS A 346 48.60 43.41 -15.82
C LYS A 346 49.83 44.12 -15.28
#